data_AF-A0A183U5U0-F1
#
_entry.id   AF-A0A183U5U0-F1
#
_cell.length_a   1.000
_cell.length_b   1.000
_cell.length_c   1.000
_cell.angle_alpha   90.00
_cell.angle_beta   90.00
_cell.angle_gamma   90.00
#
_symmetry.space_group_name_H-M   'P 1'
#
loop_
_entity.id
_entity.type
_entity.pdbx_description
1 polymer ?
#
loop_
_entity_poly.entity_id
_entity_poly.type
_entity_poly.pdbx_seq_one_letter_code
_entity_poly.pdbx_strand_id
1 'polypeptide(L)'
;MRRVPLMLAVSKACTLVRVLCLYDPHLWRVSGAHWQTTLGATDIATNKNSFYKLQLLKHDTKEKYYLFRSWGRVGTKIGGSKTEDYGNRLDDAKDAFE
;
A
#
# COMPACT_ATOMS: atom_id res chain seq x y z
N MET A 1 3.15 -22.59 30.91
CA MET A 1 4.50 -22.01 30.97
C MET A 1 4.90 -21.56 29.57
N ARG A 2 5.29 -20.29 29.44
CA ARG A 2 5.60 -19.60 28.17
C ARG A 2 6.95 -20.07 27.64
N ARG A 3 7.05 -20.46 26.37
CA ARG A 3 8.32 -20.46 25.62
C ARG A 3 8.11 -19.67 24.33
N VAL A 4 8.69 -18.49 24.33
CA VAL A 4 8.91 -17.63 23.17
C VAL A 4 10.11 -18.18 22.41
N PRO A 5 10.11 -18.19 21.08
CA PRO A 5 11.34 -18.05 20.33
C PRO A 5 11.34 -16.70 19.60
N LEU A 6 12.22 -15.83 20.06
CA LEU A 6 12.75 -14.71 19.29
C LEU A 6 13.72 -15.32 18.27
N MET A 7 13.51 -15.14 16.96
CA MET A 7 14.66 -15.12 16.04
C MET A 7 14.36 -14.36 14.73
N LEU A 8 15.00 -13.21 14.66
CA LEU A 8 15.55 -12.46 13.52
C LEU A 8 14.68 -12.10 12.30
N ALA A 9 14.62 -10.78 12.13
CA ALA A 9 14.19 -10.06 10.96
C ALA A 9 14.96 -10.47 9.69
N VAL A 10 14.22 -10.75 8.63
CA VAL A 10 14.66 -10.49 7.25
C VAL A 10 13.80 -9.36 6.71
N SER A 11 14.47 -8.23 6.49
CA SER A 11 14.00 -7.06 5.77
C SER A 11 13.40 -7.42 4.41
N LYS A 12 12.08 -7.33 4.28
CA LYS A 12 11.38 -6.85 3.08
C LYS A 12 10.15 -6.10 3.57
N ALA A 13 10.07 -4.82 3.23
CA ALA A 13 9.04 -3.89 3.67
C ALA A 13 7.64 -4.52 3.71
N CYS A 14 7.20 -4.83 4.92
CA CYS A 14 5.83 -5.16 5.25
C CYS A 14 5.02 -3.86 5.14
N THR A 15 4.64 -3.46 3.93
CA THR A 15 3.79 -2.29 3.72
C THR A 15 2.32 -2.68 3.88
N LEU A 16 1.99 -2.99 5.14
CA LEU A 16 0.69 -2.77 5.81
C LEU A 16 -0.57 -2.89 4.93
N VAL A 17 -0.85 -4.07 4.41
CA VAL A 17 -2.22 -4.44 4.03
C VAL A 17 -2.89 -5.00 5.27
N ARG A 18 -3.39 -4.10 6.13
CA ARG A 18 -4.27 -4.48 7.24
C ARG A 18 -5.63 -3.87 6.99
N VAL A 19 -6.26 -4.29 5.89
CA VAL A 19 -7.69 -4.09 5.66
C VAL A 19 -8.39 -5.24 6.37
N LEU A 20 -9.25 -4.89 7.32
CA LEU A 20 -10.13 -5.78 8.08
C LEU A 20 -11.02 -6.60 7.12
N CYS A 21 -10.57 -7.73 6.57
CA CYS A 21 -11.40 -8.65 5.79
C CYS A 21 -10.75 -10.04 5.76
N LEU A 22 -11.56 -11.09 5.73
CA LEU A 22 -11.21 -12.52 5.83
C LEU A 22 -10.33 -13.10 4.69
N TYR A 23 -9.65 -12.25 3.91
CA TYR A 23 -8.77 -12.62 2.80
C TYR A 23 -7.66 -11.58 2.73
N ASP A 24 -6.39 -12.00 2.71
CA ASP A 24 -5.23 -11.11 2.61
C ASP A 24 -4.96 -10.79 1.13
N PRO A 25 -5.23 -9.56 0.62
CA PRO A 25 -4.81 -9.21 -0.73
C PRO A 25 -3.31 -8.90 -0.73
N HIS A 26 -2.54 -9.64 -1.51
CA HIS A 26 -1.11 -9.41 -1.65
C HIS A 26 -0.79 -8.27 -2.62
N LEU A 27 0.33 -7.60 -2.38
CA LEU A 27 0.80 -6.54 -3.24
C LEU A 27 1.19 -7.09 -4.61
N TRP A 28 0.71 -6.46 -5.68
CA TRP A 28 0.95 -6.96 -7.02
C TRP A 28 2.43 -6.86 -7.39
N ARG A 29 2.96 -7.91 -8.02
CA ARG A 29 4.36 -8.02 -8.42
C ARG A 29 4.47 -8.37 -9.89
N VAL A 30 5.31 -7.64 -10.60
CA VAL A 30 5.72 -7.96 -11.97
C VAL A 30 7.23 -7.99 -12.02
N SER A 31 7.80 -9.07 -12.57
CA SER A 31 9.23 -9.18 -12.80
C SER A 31 10.11 -8.91 -11.55
N GLY A 32 9.61 -9.28 -10.37
CA GLY A 32 10.30 -9.05 -9.09
C GLY A 32 10.14 -7.64 -8.49
N ALA A 33 9.50 -6.70 -9.19
CA ALA A 33 9.18 -5.37 -8.69
C ALA A 33 7.76 -5.30 -8.13
N HIS A 34 7.63 -4.66 -6.97
CA HIS A 34 6.36 -4.39 -6.29
C HIS A 34 5.71 -3.11 -6.82
N TRP A 35 4.43 -3.16 -7.14
CA TRP A 35 3.65 -2.00 -7.58
C TRP A 35 3.17 -1.19 -6.38
N GLN A 36 4.12 -0.47 -5.78
CA GLN A 36 3.88 0.51 -4.72
C GLN A 36 4.74 1.73 -4.95
N THR A 37 4.18 2.91 -4.72
CA THR A 37 4.93 4.16 -4.69
C THR A 37 4.57 4.95 -3.45
N THR A 38 5.57 5.56 -2.83
CA THR A 38 5.40 6.49 -1.72
C THR A 38 6.09 7.78 -2.10
N LEU A 39 5.27 8.79 -2.36
CA LEU A 39 5.70 10.14 -2.70
C LEU A 39 5.66 11.00 -1.43
N GLY A 40 6.70 11.79 -1.23
CA GLY A 40 6.77 12.80 -0.19
C GLY A 40 7.03 14.15 -0.82
N ALA A 41 6.22 15.14 -0.49
CA ALA A 41 6.42 16.52 -0.89
C ALA A 41 6.68 17.36 0.36
N THR A 42 7.88 17.94 0.46
CA THR A 42 8.27 18.77 1.59
C THR A 42 8.67 20.15 1.08
N ASP A 43 8.00 21.18 1.60
CA ASP A 43 8.33 22.58 1.38
C ASP A 43 8.80 23.19 2.70
N ILE A 44 10.07 23.58 2.74
CA ILE A 44 10.74 24.15 3.91
C ILE A 44 10.22 25.57 4.18
N ALA A 45 9.92 26.34 3.13
CA ALA A 45 9.49 27.73 3.26
C ALA A 45 8.10 27.83 3.91
N THR A 46 7.21 26.87 3.62
CA THR A 46 5.84 26.84 4.17
C THR A 46 5.63 25.79 5.26
N ASN A 47 6.68 25.06 5.67
CA ASN A 47 6.64 23.96 6.64
C ASN A 47 5.54 22.92 6.33
N LYS A 48 5.33 22.67 5.04
CA LYS A 48 4.35 21.69 4.55
C LYS A 48 5.09 20.39 4.25
N ASN A 49 4.65 19.31 4.88
CA ASN A 49 5.16 17.98 4.62
C ASN A 49 3.98 17.04 4.37
N SER A 50 3.75 16.74 3.10
CA SER A 50 2.65 15.91 2.63
C SER A 50 3.18 14.59 2.12
N PHE A 51 2.45 13.51 2.37
CA PHE A 51 2.73 12.21 1.80
C PHE A 51 1.59 11.76 0.90
N TYR A 52 1.94 10.98 -0.12
CA TYR A 52 1.00 10.29 -0.99
C TYR A 52 1.50 8.87 -1.22
N LYS A 53 0.71 7.88 -0.81
CA LYS A 53 1.00 6.46 -0.96
C LYS A 53 0.02 5.86 -1.95
N LEU A 54 0.54 5.15 -2.92
CA LEU A 54 -0.24 4.43 -3.92
C LEU A 54 0.23 2.98 -3.96
N GLN A 55 -0.69 2.04 -3.86
CA GLN A 55 -0.39 0.61 -3.85
C GLN A 55 -1.41 -0.12 -4.71
N LEU A 56 -0.92 -0.97 -5.61
CA LEU A 56 -1.77 -1.89 -6.37
C LEU A 56 -1.76 -3.26 -5.69
N LEU A 57 -2.93 -3.70 -5.26
CA LEU A 57 -3.14 -4.98 -4.59
C LEU A 57 -3.84 -5.95 -5.53
N LYS A 58 -3.52 -7.23 -5.39
CA LYS A 58 -4.17 -8.34 -6.08
C LYS A 58 -4.74 -9.29 -5.04
N HIS A 59 -5.94 -9.80 -5.28
CA HIS A 59 -6.53 -10.85 -4.46
C HIS A 59 -5.82 -12.19 -4.69
N ASP A 60 -5.62 -12.97 -3.63
CA ASP A 60 -4.86 -14.23 -3.71
C ASP A 60 -5.52 -15.31 -4.56
N THR A 61 -6.82 -15.50 -4.36
CA THR A 61 -7.58 -16.59 -5.01
C THR A 61 -8.38 -16.14 -6.24
N LYS A 62 -8.51 -14.85 -6.48
CA LYS A 62 -9.33 -14.29 -7.57
C LYS A 62 -8.48 -13.32 -8.37
N GLU A 63 -8.71 -13.22 -9.67
CA GLU A 63 -8.17 -12.13 -10.48
C GLU A 63 -8.95 -10.85 -10.18
N LYS A 64 -8.78 -10.34 -8.95
CA LYS A 64 -9.34 -9.07 -8.51
C LYS A 64 -8.22 -8.13 -8.13
N TYR A 65 -8.29 -6.91 -8.63
CA TYR A 65 -7.29 -5.87 -8.43
C TYR A 65 -7.91 -4.71 -7.65
N TYR A 66 -7.15 -4.18 -6.71
CA TYR A 66 -7.54 -3.06 -5.88
C TYR A 66 -6.45 -2.00 -5.92
N LEU A 67 -6.86 -0.74 -6.07
CA LEU A 67 -5.94 0.39 -5.97
C LEU A 67 -6.17 1.08 -4.62
N PHE A 68 -5.15 1.05 -3.76
CA PHE A 68 -5.16 1.76 -2.50
C PHE A 68 -4.40 3.07 -2.63
N ARG A 69 -5.08 4.16 -2.29
CA ARG A 69 -4.53 5.52 -2.25
C ARG A 69 -4.61 6.03 -0.82
N SER A 70 -3.53 6.61 -0.31
CA SER A 70 -3.52 7.26 0.99
C SER A 70 -2.73 8.56 0.94
N TRP A 71 -3.27 9.61 1.52
CA TRP A 71 -2.65 10.94 1.51
C TRP A 71 -2.81 11.61 2.87
N GLY A 72 -1.91 12.52 3.19
CA GLY A 72 -2.03 13.30 4.41
C GLY A 72 -0.81 14.13 4.71
N ARG A 73 -0.87 14.85 5.84
CA ARG A 73 0.27 15.61 6.36
C ARG A 73 1.05 14.75 7.35
N VAL A 74 2.35 14.62 7.11
CA VAL A 74 3.27 13.81 7.93
C VAL A 74 3.28 14.33 9.37
N GLY A 75 3.14 13.42 10.34
CA GLY A 75 3.12 13.78 11.76
C GLY A 75 1.76 14.27 12.29
N THR A 76 0.71 14.28 11.46
CA THR A 76 -0.65 14.62 11.91
C THR A 76 -1.63 13.50 11.60
N LYS A 77 -2.80 13.52 12.24
CA LYS A 77 -3.93 12.63 11.89
C LYS A 77 -4.74 13.13 10.68
N ILE A 78 -4.32 14.24 10.06
CA ILE A 78 -5.01 14.84 8.92
C ILE A 78 -4.58 14.10 7.66
N GLY A 79 -5.52 13.36 7.09
CA GLY A 79 -5.30 12.57 5.90
C GLY A 79 -6.54 11.79 5.51
N GLY A 80 -6.48 11.16 4.36
CA GLY A 80 -7.51 10.29 3.82
C GLY A 80 -6.92 9.03 3.23
N SER A 81 -7.77 8.04 3.05
CA SER A 81 -7.49 6.86 2.24
C SER A 81 -8.68 6.53 1.38
N LYS A 82 -8.41 6.07 0.16
CA LYS A 82 -9.42 5.60 -0.78
C LYS A 82 -8.97 4.26 -1.35
N THR A 83 -9.87 3.29 -1.34
CA THR A 83 -9.65 2.00 -2.00
C THR A 83 -10.65 1.89 -3.14
N GLU A 84 -10.14 1.64 -4.34
CA GLU A 84 -10.94 1.44 -5.55
C GLU A 84 -10.81 -0.02 -5.98
N ASP A 85 -11.95 -0.68 -6.27
CA ASP A 85 -12.00 -2.05 -6.78
C ASP A 85 -12.10 -1.99 -8.32
N TYR A 86 -11.12 -2.59 -9.00
CA TYR A 86 -11.03 -2.67 -10.45
C TYR A 86 -11.47 -4.05 -10.99
N GLY A 87 -11.90 -4.97 -10.11
CA GLY A 87 -12.30 -6.31 -10.49
C GLY A 87 -11.19 -7.01 -11.25
N ASN A 88 -11.52 -7.64 -12.38
CA ASN A 88 -10.57 -8.36 -13.23
C ASN A 88 -9.86 -7.47 -14.26
N ARG A 89 -10.07 -6.15 -14.24
CA ARG A 89 -9.48 -5.22 -15.21
C ARG A 89 -8.13 -4.74 -14.71
N LEU A 90 -7.10 -5.52 -15.00
CA LEU A 90 -5.73 -5.19 -14.61
C LEU A 90 -5.24 -3.91 -15.30
N ASP A 91 -5.56 -3.73 -16.58
CA ASP A 91 -5.01 -2.62 -17.37
C ASP A 91 -5.59 -1.28 -16.91
N ASP A 92 -6.90 -1.18 -16.66
CA ASP A 92 -7.53 -0.01 -16.02
C ASP A 92 -6.87 0.34 -14.67
N ALA A 93 -6.45 -0.67 -13.91
CA ALA A 93 -5.82 -0.49 -12.61
C ALA A 93 -4.36 -0.02 -12.71
N LYS A 94 -3.64 -0.40 -13.78
CA LYS A 94 -2.29 0.09 -14.09
C LYS A 94 -2.34 1.52 -14.63
N ASP A 95 -3.27 1.81 -15.54
CA ASP A 95 -3.48 3.15 -16.10
C ASP A 95 -3.85 4.16 -15.01
N ALA A 96 -4.55 3.71 -13.97
CA ALA A 96 -4.86 4.54 -12.81
C ALA A 96 -3.71 4.67 -11.79
N PHE A 97 -2.67 3.84 -11.91
CA PHE A 97 -1.48 3.84 -11.06
C PHE A 97 -0.34 4.70 -11.65
N GLU A 98 -0.20 4.69 -12.98
CA GLU A 98 0.74 5.52 -13.75
C GLU A 98 0.30 7.00 -13.83
#